data_AF-A0A7C1BVF3-F1
#
_entry.id   AF-A0A7C1BVF3-F1
#
_cell.length_a   1.000
_cell.length_b   1.000
_cell.length_c   1.000
_cell.angle_alpha   90.00
_cell.angle_beta   90.00
_cell.angle_gamma   90.00
#
_symmetry.space_group_name_H-M   'P 1'
#
loop_
_entity.id
_entity.type
_entity.pdbx_description
1 polymer ?
#
loop_
_entity_poly.entity_id
_entity_poly.type
_entity_poly.pdbx_seq_one_letter_code
_entity_poly.pdbx_strand_id
1 'polypeptide(L)'
;MNSVSTTSSHEEHEGYFVDLDYVRRLESKIRELEAEITVLQREVDFYKNEIDKLLSPPLIEAVVLEVLDDDRAIVKSTTGPNLIVHISGLVDRSKVRPGVYVALNQRGSAIVEVLPHREDPMVRAMEV
;
A
#
# COMPACT_ATOMS: atom_id res chain seq x y z
N MET A 1 9.38 59.29 -43.96
CA MET A 1 9.89 58.34 -42.95
C MET A 1 8.82 58.20 -41.86
N ASN A 2 8.11 57.06 -41.73
CA ASN A 2 7.32 56.69 -40.53
C ASN A 2 6.69 55.27 -40.60
N SER A 3 7.23 54.35 -41.42
CA SER A 3 6.67 53.00 -41.57
C SER A 3 7.45 51.90 -40.84
N VAL A 4 8.64 52.19 -40.31
CA VAL A 4 9.54 51.21 -39.69
C VAL A 4 9.26 51.03 -38.18
N SER A 5 8.73 52.06 -37.52
CA SER A 5 8.42 52.00 -36.08
C SER A 5 7.16 51.17 -35.77
N THR A 6 6.25 51.02 -36.74
CA THR A 6 4.95 50.35 -36.57
C THR A 6 5.03 48.83 -36.73
N THR A 7 6.03 48.33 -37.48
CA THR A 7 6.22 46.89 -37.72
C THR A 7 6.98 46.21 -36.57
N SER A 8 8.01 46.88 -36.00
CA SER A 8 8.76 46.37 -34.84
C SER A 8 7.89 46.18 -33.60
N SER A 9 6.91 47.07 -33.39
CA SER A 9 5.98 47.00 -32.27
C SER A 9 4.95 45.87 -32.45
N HIS A 10 4.52 45.57 -33.68
CA HIS A 10 3.58 44.47 -33.94
C HIS A 10 4.20 43.09 -33.70
N GLU A 11 5.42 42.85 -34.17
CA GLU A 11 6.13 41.56 -33.98
C GLU A 11 6.47 41.30 -32.50
N GLU A 12 6.85 42.35 -31.75
CA GLU A 12 7.08 42.25 -30.30
C GLU A 12 5.78 41.94 -29.54
N HIS A 13 4.66 42.58 -29.90
CA HIS A 13 3.37 42.30 -29.27
C HIS A 13 2.84 40.89 -29.57
N GLU A 14 3.08 40.37 -30.78
CA GLU A 14 2.68 39.02 -31.18
C GLU A 14 3.53 37.95 -30.46
N GLY A 15 4.84 38.16 -30.30
CA GLY A 15 5.71 37.29 -29.50
C GLY A 15 5.35 37.24 -28.01
N TYR A 16 5.02 38.38 -27.41
CA TYR A 16 4.53 38.46 -26.02
C TYR A 16 3.17 37.78 -25.84
N PHE A 17 2.30 37.78 -26.86
CA PHE A 17 1.01 37.12 -26.82
C PHE A 17 1.15 35.59 -26.84
N VAL A 18 2.05 35.06 -27.67
CA VAL A 18 2.36 33.62 -27.73
C VAL A 18 2.99 33.11 -26.42
N ASP A 19 3.85 33.91 -25.79
CA ASP A 19 4.45 33.59 -24.49
C ASP A 19 3.40 33.59 -23.37
N LEU A 20 2.46 34.54 -23.39
CA LEU A 20 1.34 34.58 -22.44
C LEU A 20 0.40 33.38 -22.57
N ASP A 21 0.09 32.94 -23.80
CA ASP A 21 -0.72 31.74 -24.04
C ASP A 21 0.02 30.45 -23.65
N TYR A 22 1.34 30.43 -23.75
CA TYR A 22 2.17 29.33 -23.25
C TYR A 22 2.13 29.27 -21.72
N VAL A 23 2.36 30.40 -21.04
CA VAL A 23 2.26 30.52 -19.57
C VAL A 23 0.88 30.09 -19.08
N ARG A 24 -0.20 30.58 -19.71
CA ARG A 24 -1.59 30.18 -19.36
C ARG A 24 -1.82 28.68 -19.48
N ARG A 25 -1.33 28.04 -20.55
CA ARG A 25 -1.45 26.59 -20.72
C ARG A 25 -0.69 25.83 -19.64
N LEU A 26 0.51 26.27 -19.28
CA LEU A 26 1.29 25.68 -18.19
C LEU A 26 0.58 25.85 -16.85
N GLU A 27 0.06 27.04 -16.55
CA GLU A 27 -0.71 27.28 -15.32
C GLU A 27 -1.95 26.39 -15.24
N SER A 28 -2.69 26.23 -16.34
CA SER A 28 -3.82 25.31 -16.41
C SER A 28 -3.37 23.86 -16.17
N LYS A 29 -2.23 23.45 -16.74
CA LYS A 29 -1.71 22.09 -16.56
C LYS A 29 -1.25 21.83 -15.12
N ILE A 30 -0.62 22.82 -14.48
CA ILE A 30 -0.23 22.74 -13.07
C ILE A 30 -1.47 22.54 -12.20
N ARG A 31 -2.53 23.34 -12.38
CA ARG A 31 -3.77 23.18 -11.61
C ARG A 31 -4.44 21.83 -11.81
N GLU A 32 -4.42 21.31 -13.03
CA GLU A 32 -4.96 19.98 -13.35
C GLU A 32 -4.17 18.88 -12.61
N LEU A 33 -2.84 18.92 -12.68
CA LEU A 33 -1.97 17.97 -11.99
C LEU A 33 -2.07 18.07 -10.47
N GLU A 34 -2.19 19.28 -9.92
CA GLU A 34 -2.42 19.49 -8.47
C GLU A 34 -3.75 18.88 -8.00
N ALA A 35 -4.80 19.02 -8.82
CA ALA A 35 -6.08 18.38 -8.55
C ALA A 35 -5.98 16.85 -8.61
N GLU A 36 -5.26 16.30 -9.61
CA GLU A 36 -5.00 14.87 -9.75
C GLU A 36 -4.22 14.32 -8.55
N ILE A 37 -3.15 15.00 -8.12
CA ILE A 37 -2.39 14.64 -6.91
C ILE A 37 -3.30 14.58 -5.69
N THR A 38 -4.19 15.56 -5.53
CA THR A 38 -5.13 15.60 -4.40
C THR A 38 -6.09 14.41 -4.40
N VAL A 39 -6.57 14.00 -5.58
CA VAL A 39 -7.43 12.82 -5.72
C VAL A 39 -6.66 11.54 -5.39
N LEU A 40 -5.47 11.37 -5.96
CA LEU A 40 -4.62 10.21 -5.71
C LEU A 40 -4.23 10.08 -4.24
N GLN A 41 -3.93 11.20 -3.56
CA GLN A 41 -3.67 11.20 -2.13
C GLN A 41 -4.86 10.68 -1.32
N ARG A 42 -6.09 11.09 -1.67
CA ARG A 42 -7.30 10.59 -1.01
C ARG A 42 -7.51 9.10 -1.26
N GLU A 43 -7.23 8.60 -2.46
CA GLU A 43 -7.29 7.17 -2.75
C GLU A 43 -6.27 6.38 -1.93
N VAL A 44 -5.03 6.87 -1.85
CA VAL A 44 -3.99 6.26 -1.02
C VAL A 44 -4.44 6.18 0.44
N ASP A 45 -4.97 7.27 1.00
CA ASP A 45 -5.44 7.30 2.38
C ASP A 45 -6.66 6.38 2.58
N PHE A 46 -7.55 6.30 1.60
CA PHE A 46 -8.67 5.37 1.62
C PHE A 46 -8.19 3.91 1.68
N TYR A 47 -7.26 3.52 0.83
CA TYR A 47 -6.73 2.16 0.81
C TYR A 47 -5.91 1.82 2.07
N LYS A 48 -5.15 2.77 2.61
CA LYS A 48 -4.48 2.59 3.92
C LYS A 48 -5.48 2.28 5.02
N ASN A 49 -6.56 3.06 5.11
CA ASN A 49 -7.62 2.80 6.08
C ASN A 49 -8.28 1.43 5.89
N GLU A 50 -8.41 0.95 4.65
CA GLU A 50 -8.96 -0.38 4.37
C GLU A 50 -8.01 -1.50 4.80
N ILE A 51 -6.69 -1.32 4.59
CA ILE A 51 -5.67 -2.23 5.11
C ILE A 51 -5.72 -2.27 6.63
N ASP A 52 -5.80 -1.11 7.30
CA ASP A 52 -5.84 -1.03 8.76
C ASP A 52 -7.07 -1.76 9.32
N LYS A 53 -8.22 -1.71 8.66
CA LYS A 53 -9.39 -2.50 9.04
C LYS A 53 -9.16 -4.00 8.88
N LEU A 54 -8.48 -4.45 7.83
CA LEU A 54 -8.17 -5.88 7.65
C LEU A 54 -7.17 -6.41 8.68
N LEU A 55 -6.29 -5.54 9.16
CA LEU A 55 -5.33 -5.81 10.24
C LEU A 55 -5.92 -5.60 11.63
N SER A 56 -7.10 -4.97 11.72
CA SER A 56 -7.74 -4.71 13.00
C SER A 56 -8.22 -6.01 13.67
N PRO A 57 -8.04 -6.14 14.99
CA PRO A 57 -8.55 -7.28 15.74
C PRO A 57 -10.09 -7.42 15.63
N PRO A 58 -10.65 -8.64 15.72
CA PRO A 58 -9.96 -9.90 16.05
C PRO A 58 -9.26 -10.54 14.84
N LEU A 59 -8.06 -11.08 15.06
CA LEU A 59 -7.34 -11.89 14.08
C LEU A 59 -7.49 -13.38 14.42
N ILE A 60 -7.35 -14.25 13.43
CA ILE A 60 -7.46 -15.69 13.63
C ILE A 60 -6.07 -16.27 13.88
N GLU A 61 -5.87 -16.92 15.01
CA GLU A 61 -4.62 -17.63 15.30
C GLU A 61 -4.55 -18.93 14.48
N ALA A 62 -3.37 -19.21 13.91
CA ALA A 62 -3.09 -20.43 13.17
C ALA A 62 -1.63 -20.87 13.35
N VAL A 63 -1.34 -22.12 13.02
CA VAL A 63 0.02 -22.68 13.01
C VAL A 63 0.43 -22.98 11.59
N VAL A 64 1.62 -22.56 11.18
CA VAL A 64 2.16 -22.88 9.86
C VAL A 64 2.51 -24.37 9.81
N LEU A 65 1.94 -25.08 8.85
CA LEU A 65 2.28 -26.48 8.57
C LEU A 65 3.39 -26.59 7.56
N GLU A 66 3.29 -25.84 6.46
CA GLU A 66 4.23 -25.89 5.34
C GLU A 66 4.27 -24.55 4.62
N VAL A 67 5.43 -24.16 4.13
CA VAL A 67 5.61 -22.96 3.30
C VAL A 67 5.81 -23.43 1.86
N LEU A 68 5.05 -22.85 0.93
CA LEU A 68 5.13 -23.13 -0.50
C LEU A 68 6.04 -22.10 -1.18
N ASP A 69 6.56 -22.45 -2.35
CA ASP A 69 7.50 -21.61 -3.11
C ASP A 69 6.85 -20.36 -3.75
N ASP A 70 5.52 -20.26 -3.74
CA ASP A 70 4.74 -19.23 -4.46
C ASP A 70 4.01 -18.25 -3.54
N ASP A 71 4.65 -17.86 -2.44
CA ASP A 71 4.12 -16.90 -1.45
C ASP A 71 2.83 -17.35 -0.78
N ARG A 72 2.66 -18.66 -0.70
CA ARG A 72 1.58 -19.31 0.01
C ARG A 72 2.13 -20.19 1.11
N ALA A 73 1.29 -20.45 2.11
CA ALA A 73 1.59 -21.39 3.16
C ALA A 73 0.35 -22.21 3.47
N ILE A 74 0.57 -23.46 3.85
CA ILE A 74 -0.47 -24.30 4.45
C ILE A 74 -0.46 -23.99 5.94
N VAL A 75 -1.59 -23.59 6.48
CA VAL A 75 -1.78 -23.29 7.90
C VAL A 75 -2.87 -24.15 8.49
N LYS A 76 -2.72 -24.55 9.74
CA LYS A 76 -3.77 -25.14 10.55
C LYS A 76 -4.44 -24.03 11.34
N SER A 77 -5.66 -23.68 10.95
CA SER A 77 -6.46 -22.69 11.67
C SER A 77 -6.91 -23.24 13.02
N THR A 78 -6.95 -22.39 14.05
CA THR A 78 -7.64 -22.72 15.31
C THR A 78 -9.13 -23.02 15.10
N THR A 79 -9.73 -22.56 14.00
CA THR A 79 -11.10 -22.90 13.60
C THR A 79 -11.26 -24.33 13.06
N GLY A 80 -10.16 -25.08 12.91
CA GLY A 80 -10.18 -26.52 12.58
C GLY A 80 -9.60 -26.92 11.21
N PRO A 81 -9.95 -26.26 10.08
CA PRO A 81 -9.50 -26.71 8.78
C PRO A 81 -8.04 -26.31 8.49
N ASN A 82 -7.40 -27.09 7.62
CA ASN A 82 -6.17 -26.67 6.96
C ASN A 82 -6.52 -25.75 5.80
N LEU A 83 -5.86 -24.60 5.74
CA LEU A 83 -6.09 -23.58 4.73
C LEU A 83 -4.80 -23.31 3.98
N ILE A 84 -4.91 -23.08 2.66
CA ILE A 84 -3.83 -22.49 1.88
C ILE A 84 -4.07 -20.99 1.89
N VAL A 85 -3.12 -20.24 2.44
CA VAL A 85 -3.22 -18.79 2.63
C VAL A 85 -2.03 -18.10 1.99
N HIS A 86 -2.21 -16.85 1.61
CA HIS A 86 -1.11 -16.02 1.12
C HIS A 86 -0.27 -15.47 2.27
N ILE A 87 1.03 -15.33 2.05
CA ILE A 87 1.91 -14.60 2.95
C ILE A 87 1.85 -13.12 2.56
N SER A 88 1.36 -12.25 3.46
CA SER A 88 1.33 -10.81 3.20
C SER A 88 2.74 -10.27 2.98
N GLY A 89 2.90 -9.33 2.04
CA GLY A 89 4.18 -8.64 1.81
C GLY A 89 4.66 -7.80 3.00
N LEU A 90 3.79 -7.57 4.00
CA LEU A 90 4.15 -6.91 5.26
C LEU A 90 4.93 -7.85 6.21
N VAL A 91 4.92 -9.15 5.96
CA VAL A 91 5.55 -10.16 6.81
C VAL A 91 6.88 -10.63 6.22
N ASP A 92 7.90 -10.68 7.06
CA ASP A 92 9.20 -11.25 6.70
C ASP A 92 9.09 -12.78 6.53
N ARG A 93 9.22 -13.23 5.28
CA ARG A 93 9.14 -14.65 4.89
C ARG A 93 10.17 -15.52 5.61
N SER A 94 11.32 -14.96 5.99
CA SER A 94 12.36 -15.73 6.69
C SER A 94 11.93 -16.18 8.10
N LYS A 95 10.89 -15.54 8.65
CA LYS A 95 10.29 -15.87 9.96
C LYS A 95 9.13 -16.85 9.84
N VAL A 96 8.54 -16.99 8.66
CA VAL A 96 7.44 -17.93 8.40
C VAL A 96 8.06 -19.30 8.18
N ARG A 97 7.92 -20.19 9.16
CA ARG A 97 8.48 -21.54 9.14
C ARG A 97 7.46 -22.53 9.69
N PRO A 98 7.50 -23.81 9.27
CA PRO A 98 6.68 -24.85 9.89
C PRO A 98 6.80 -24.82 11.42
N GLY A 99 5.66 -24.88 12.11
CA GLY A 99 5.55 -24.89 13.56
C GLY A 99 5.45 -23.51 14.23
N VAL A 100 5.61 -22.40 13.50
CA VAL A 100 5.41 -21.06 14.09
C VAL A 100 3.93 -20.68 14.15
N TYR A 101 3.58 -19.92 15.18
CA TYR A 101 2.26 -19.32 15.33
C TYR A 101 2.17 -18.06 14.47
N VAL A 102 1.06 -17.91 13.77
CA VAL A 102 0.78 -16.78 12.88
C VAL A 102 -0.62 -16.26 13.11
N ALA A 103 -0.80 -14.97 12.89
CA ALA A 103 -2.11 -14.35 12.81
C ALA A 103 -2.55 -14.29 11.34
N LEU A 104 -3.78 -14.74 11.09
CA LEU A 104 -4.47 -14.56 9.83
C LEU A 104 -5.42 -13.37 9.93
N ASN A 105 -5.69 -12.72 8.80
CA ASN A 105 -6.74 -11.72 8.71
C ASN A 105 -8.13 -12.29 9.10
N GLN A 106 -9.12 -11.42 9.30
CA GLN A 106 -10.48 -11.80 9.68
C GLN A 106 -11.16 -12.81 8.73
N ARG A 107 -10.73 -12.87 7.47
CA ARG A 107 -11.27 -13.80 6.46
C ARG A 107 -10.50 -15.12 6.38
N GLY A 108 -9.41 -15.28 7.12
CA GLY A 108 -8.56 -16.48 7.08
C GLY A 108 -7.84 -16.69 5.75
N SER A 109 -7.60 -15.64 4.97
CA SER A 109 -7.06 -15.73 3.59
C SER A 109 -5.57 -15.38 3.49
N ALA A 110 -5.02 -14.66 4.46
CA ALA A 110 -3.62 -14.24 4.44
C ALA A 110 -3.01 -14.15 5.84
N ILE A 111 -1.73 -14.51 5.93
CA ILE A 111 -0.88 -14.30 7.12
C ILE A 111 -0.51 -12.82 7.18
N VAL A 112 -0.87 -12.18 8.30
CA VAL A 112 -0.64 -10.74 8.53
C VAL A 112 0.45 -10.47 9.56
N GLU A 113 0.71 -11.41 10.46
CA GLU A 113 1.73 -11.27 11.50
C GLU A 113 2.26 -12.65 11.93
N VAL A 114 3.54 -12.70 12.32
CA VAL A 114 4.14 -13.87 12.99
C VAL A 114 4.10 -13.61 14.49
N LEU A 115 3.43 -14.48 15.23
CA LEU A 115 3.27 -14.34 16.67
C LEU A 115 4.51 -14.84 17.41
N PRO A 116 4.89 -14.19 18.53
CA PRO A 116 5.95 -14.70 19.38
C PRO A 116 5.56 -16.07 19.95
N HIS A 117 6.55 -16.93 20.13
CA HIS A 117 6.34 -18.24 20.74
C HIS A 117 5.74 -18.06 22.14
N ARG A 118 4.58 -18.68 22.38
CA ARG A 118 4.00 -18.76 23.73
C ARG A 118 4.46 -20.05 24.37
N GLU A 119 5.18 -19.93 25.48
CA GLU A 119 5.36 -21.04 26.40
C GLU A 119 4.02 -21.36 27.05
N ASP A 120 3.64 -22.62 27.02
CA ASP A 120 2.43 -23.10 27.70
C ASP A 120 2.59 -22.87 29.21
N PRO A 121 1.67 -22.17 29.88
CA PRO A 121 1.73 -21.94 31.33
C PRO A 121 1.87 -23.24 32.13
N MET A 122 1.35 -24.35 31.63
CA MET A 122 1.46 -25.66 32.28
C MET A 122 2.86 -26.25 32.14
N VAL A 123 3.54 -26.02 31.01
CA VAL A 123 4.95 -26.41 30.81
C VAL A 123 5.84 -25.56 31.71
N ARG A 124 5.61 -24.24 31.77
CA ARG A 124 6.34 -23.33 32.66
C ARG A 124 6.14 -23.66 34.14
N ALA A 125 4.96 -24.15 34.53
CA ALA A 125 4.69 -24.61 35.89
C ALA A 125 5.36 -25.97 36.22
N MET A 126 5.74 -26.76 35.21
CA MET A 126 6.45 -28.02 35.37
C MET A 126 7.98 -27.89 35.33
N GLU A 127 8.51 -26.72 34.97
CA GLU A 127 9.97 -26.45 34.91
C GLU A 127 10.58 -26.07 36.28
N VAL A 128 9.88 -26.37 37.39
CA VAL A 128 10.32 -26.03 38.76
C VAL A 128 10.95 -27.22 39.47
#